data_AF-A0A174G7G6-F1
#
_entry.id   AF-A0A174G7G6-F1
#
_cell.length_a   1.000
_cell.length_b   1.000
_cell.length_c   1.000
_cell.angle_alpha   90.00
_cell.angle_beta   90.00
_cell.angle_gamma   90.00
#
_symmetry.space_group_name_H-M   'P 1'
#
loop_
_entity.id
_entity.type
_entity.pdbx_description
1 polymer ?
#
loop_
_entity_poly.entity_id
_entity_poly.type
_entity_poly.pdbx_seq_one_letter_code
_entity_poly.pdbx_strand_id
1 'polypeptide(L)'
;MSKKGYSKSGLFSCINHYNANGKKVGESRPGFFGSMNDYDANGNKIRHSSPSFLGGMNHYDNNGHKVGESRPGFFGSMKHYDNKGNKQGHSEPGLFGGYNHYDE
;
A
#
# COMPACT_ATOMS: atom_id res chain seq x y z
N MET A 1 5.25 15.06 -10.51
CA MET A 1 5.01 14.00 -9.50
C MET A 1 5.82 14.32 -8.26
N SER A 2 5.17 14.46 -7.10
CA SER A 2 5.84 14.64 -5.82
C SER A 2 5.88 13.32 -5.07
N LYS A 3 6.98 13.07 -4.34
CA LYS A 3 7.06 11.94 -3.43
C LYS A 3 6.16 12.21 -2.23
N LYS A 4 5.11 11.41 -2.06
CA LYS A 4 4.17 11.51 -0.94
C LYS A 4 4.69 10.87 0.34
N GLY A 5 5.54 9.87 0.18
CA GLY A 5 6.05 9.09 1.30
C GLY A 5 6.82 7.86 0.84
N TYR A 6 7.08 6.97 1.78
CA TYR A 6 7.70 5.69 1.52
C TYR A 6 7.29 4.66 2.57
N SER A 7 7.46 3.39 2.23
CA SER A 7 7.21 2.26 3.10
C SER A 7 8.48 1.44 3.29
N LYS A 8 8.64 0.86 4.48
CA LYS A 8 9.77 -0.02 4.81
C LYS A 8 9.28 -1.28 5.49
N SER A 9 9.91 -2.40 5.18
CA SER A 9 9.70 -3.65 5.93
C SER A 9 10.05 -3.43 7.41
N GLY A 10 9.21 -3.99 8.28
CA GLY A 10 9.36 -4.04 9.72
C GLY A 10 9.48 -5.47 10.22
N LEU A 11 9.29 -5.66 11.53
CA LEU A 11 9.34 -6.97 12.16
C LEU A 11 8.13 -7.84 11.71
N PHE A 12 8.34 -9.15 11.59
CA PHE A 12 7.29 -10.12 11.23
C PHE A 12 6.53 -9.80 9.94
N SER A 13 7.25 -9.38 8.90
CA SER A 13 6.66 -9.01 7.60
C SER A 13 5.68 -7.83 7.64
N CYS A 14 5.63 -7.08 8.74
CA CYS A 14 4.89 -5.83 8.79
C CYS A 14 5.54 -4.81 7.85
N ILE A 15 4.76 -3.86 7.34
CA ILE A 15 5.24 -2.77 6.49
C ILE A 15 4.91 -1.46 7.19
N ASN A 16 5.92 -0.66 7.51
CA ASN A 16 5.73 0.65 8.12
C ASN A 16 5.59 1.72 7.03
N HIS A 17 4.62 2.61 7.16
CA HIS A 17 4.39 3.72 6.23
C HIS A 17 4.85 5.04 6.82
N TYR A 18 5.57 5.82 6.02
CA TYR A 18 6.09 7.13 6.37
C TYR A 18 5.63 8.18 5.36
N ASN A 19 5.31 9.37 5.83
CA ASN A 19 5.06 10.51 4.95
C ASN A 19 6.37 11.08 4.37
N ALA A 20 6.26 12.09 3.49
CA ALA A 20 7.41 12.75 2.87
C ALA A 20 8.41 13.33 3.89
N ASN A 21 7.95 13.74 5.07
CA ASN A 21 8.78 14.27 6.16
C ASN A 21 9.43 13.18 7.03
N GLY A 22 9.20 11.89 6.72
CA GLY A 22 9.75 10.77 7.47
C GLY A 22 9.02 10.42 8.77
N LYS A 23 7.84 11.02 9.05
CA LYS A 23 7.01 10.62 10.19
C LYS A 23 6.23 9.35 9.86
N LYS A 24 6.23 8.37 10.77
CA LYS A 24 5.40 7.16 10.63
C LYS A 24 3.91 7.56 10.70
N VAL A 25 3.14 7.15 9.70
CA VAL A 25 1.70 7.47 9.56
C VAL A 25 0.81 6.24 9.69
N GLY A 26 1.39 5.05 9.73
CA GLY A 26 0.66 3.80 9.89
C GLY A 26 1.54 2.60 9.58
N GLU A 27 0.92 1.43 9.53
CA GLU A 27 1.57 0.19 9.13
C GLU A 27 0.58 -0.81 8.55
N SER A 28 1.03 -1.64 7.62
CA SER A 28 0.31 -2.82 7.19
C SER A 28 0.84 -4.06 7.91
N ARG A 29 -0.05 -4.95 8.33
CA ARG A 29 0.29 -6.24 8.94
C ARG A 29 -0.26 -7.40 8.11
N PRO A 30 0.48 -8.50 7.96
CA PRO A 30 -0.02 -9.66 7.23
C PRO A 30 -1.27 -10.25 7.89
N GLY A 31 -2.23 -10.61 7.07
CA GLY A 31 -3.44 -11.37 7.42
C GLY A 31 -3.41 -12.76 6.79
N PHE A 32 -4.57 -13.44 6.79
CA PHE A 32 -4.71 -14.76 6.17
C PHE A 32 -4.61 -14.70 4.65
N PHE A 33 -4.11 -15.78 4.03
CA PHE A 33 -4.08 -15.97 2.57
C PHE A 33 -3.39 -14.84 1.79
N GLY A 34 -2.30 -14.30 2.32
CA GLY A 34 -1.54 -13.23 1.66
C GLY A 34 -2.23 -11.86 1.70
N SER A 35 -3.28 -11.71 2.51
CA SER A 35 -3.92 -10.42 2.72
C SER A 35 -3.12 -9.53 3.67
N MET A 36 -3.44 -8.24 3.70
CA MET A 36 -2.77 -7.25 4.53
C MET A 36 -3.82 -6.35 5.21
N ASN A 37 -3.65 -6.08 6.50
CA ASN A 37 -4.49 -5.17 7.26
C ASN A 37 -3.72 -3.86 7.48
N ASP A 38 -4.32 -2.73 7.10
CA ASP A 38 -3.71 -1.41 7.27
C ASP A 38 -4.20 -0.77 8.57
N TYR A 39 -3.26 -0.25 9.34
CA TYR A 39 -3.47 0.43 10.61
C TYR A 39 -2.97 1.87 10.55
N ASP A 40 -3.69 2.79 11.19
CA ASP A 40 -3.25 4.17 11.37
C ASP A 40 -2.10 4.27 12.40
N ALA A 41 -1.57 5.48 12.59
CA ALA A 41 -0.50 5.74 13.56
C ALA A 41 -0.89 5.44 15.03
N ASN A 42 -2.19 5.38 15.34
CA ASN A 42 -2.72 5.05 16.67
C ASN A 42 -2.94 3.53 16.83
N GLY A 43 -2.76 2.73 15.78
CA GLY A 43 -2.97 1.29 15.79
C GLY A 43 -4.41 0.85 15.50
N ASN A 44 -5.28 1.74 15.02
CA ASN A 44 -6.63 1.38 14.61
C ASN A 44 -6.62 0.84 13.18
N LYS A 45 -7.34 -0.26 12.92
CA LYS A 45 -7.50 -0.78 11.56
C LYS A 45 -8.36 0.18 10.73
N ILE A 46 -7.83 0.61 9.59
CA ILE A 46 -8.49 1.58 8.71
C ILE A 46 -8.85 0.98 7.35
N ARG A 47 -8.13 -0.04 6.90
CA ARG A 47 -8.32 -0.70 5.60
C ARG A 47 -7.87 -2.16 5.65
N HIS A 48 -8.28 -2.91 4.64
CA HIS A 48 -7.80 -4.25 4.38
C HIS A 48 -7.54 -4.42 2.90
N SER A 49 -6.55 -5.23 2.55
CA SER A 49 -6.22 -5.53 1.17
C SER A 49 -6.01 -7.02 0.98
N SER A 50 -6.42 -7.54 -0.16
CA SER A 50 -6.31 -8.96 -0.50
C SER A 50 -5.66 -9.15 -1.87
N PRO A 51 -4.98 -10.28 -2.11
CA PRO A 51 -4.47 -10.58 -3.44
C PRO A 51 -5.58 -10.54 -4.49
N SER A 52 -5.27 -9.94 -5.63
CA SER A 52 -6.12 -9.95 -6.82
C SER A 52 -5.71 -11.09 -7.74
N PHE A 53 -6.66 -11.61 -8.54
CA PHE A 53 -6.43 -12.74 -9.45
C PHE A 53 -5.29 -12.51 -10.44
N LEU A 54 -5.03 -11.27 -10.83
CA LEU A 54 -3.98 -10.89 -11.79
C LEU A 54 -2.67 -10.45 -11.12
N GLY A 55 -2.35 -10.98 -9.93
CA GLY A 55 -1.08 -10.71 -9.23
C GLY A 55 -0.96 -9.31 -8.60
N GLY A 56 -2.09 -8.60 -8.47
CA GLY A 56 -2.19 -7.31 -7.79
C GLY A 56 -2.73 -7.43 -6.36
N MET A 57 -3.15 -6.30 -5.79
CA MET A 57 -3.87 -6.23 -4.51
C MET A 57 -5.15 -5.43 -4.66
N ASN A 58 -6.27 -5.95 -4.18
CA ASN A 58 -7.53 -5.22 -4.03
C ASN A 58 -7.55 -4.53 -2.67
N HIS A 59 -8.03 -3.29 -2.61
CA HIS A 59 -8.13 -2.50 -1.39
C HIS A 59 -9.59 -2.31 -0.99
N TYR A 60 -9.90 -2.56 0.27
CA TYR A 60 -11.23 -2.51 0.85
C TYR A 60 -11.27 -1.54 2.03
N ASP A 61 -12.38 -0.82 2.16
CA ASP A 61 -12.68 -0.02 3.35
C ASP A 61 -13.08 -0.90 4.54
N ASN A 62 -13.33 -0.27 5.70
CA ASN A 62 -13.78 -0.95 6.90
C ASN A 62 -15.17 -1.60 6.79
N ASN A 63 -15.97 -1.21 5.78
CA ASN A 63 -17.28 -1.80 5.50
C ASN A 63 -17.18 -2.99 4.52
N GLY A 64 -15.97 -3.30 4.01
CA GLY A 64 -15.73 -4.37 3.04
C GLY A 64 -15.99 -3.98 1.58
N HIS A 65 -16.20 -2.69 1.27
CA HIS A 65 -16.34 -2.25 -0.12
C HIS A 65 -14.97 -2.04 -0.76
N LYS A 66 -14.81 -2.51 -2.00
CA LYS A 66 -13.60 -2.28 -2.78
C LYS A 66 -13.50 -0.80 -3.13
N VAL A 67 -12.47 -0.14 -2.61
CA VAL A 67 -12.20 1.30 -2.82
C VAL A 67 -11.09 1.55 -3.84
N GLY A 68 -10.35 0.51 -4.22
CA GLY A 68 -9.32 0.60 -5.23
C GLY A 68 -8.56 -0.69 -5.40
N GLU A 69 -7.49 -0.64 -6.17
CA GLU A 69 -6.58 -1.76 -6.35
C GLU A 69 -5.18 -1.29 -6.72
N SER A 70 -4.24 -2.22 -6.67
CA SER A 70 -2.88 -2.01 -7.09
C SER A 70 -2.47 -3.12 -8.03
N ARG A 71 -1.85 -2.74 -9.14
CA ARG A 71 -1.44 -3.67 -10.19
C ARG A 71 0.08 -3.63 -10.35
N PRO A 72 0.74 -4.77 -10.58
CA PRO A 72 2.17 -4.79 -10.85
C PRO A 72 2.49 -3.98 -12.12
N GLY A 73 3.58 -3.23 -12.07
CA GLY A 73 4.16 -2.48 -13.18
C GLY A 73 5.54 -3.02 -13.57
N PHE A 74 6.27 -2.27 -14.40
CA PHE A 74 7.62 -2.64 -14.80
C PHE A 74 8.61 -2.52 -13.62
N PHE A 75 9.66 -3.34 -13.63
CA PHE A 75 10.76 -3.31 -12.66
C PHE A 75 10.31 -3.39 -11.18
N GLY A 76 9.25 -4.15 -10.90
CA GLY A 76 8.73 -4.32 -9.55
C GLY A 76 7.96 -3.12 -9.00
N SER A 77 7.65 -2.11 -9.84
CA SER A 77 6.73 -1.03 -9.48
C SER A 77 5.30 -1.54 -9.27
N MET A 78 4.48 -0.74 -8.58
CA MET A 78 3.06 -1.00 -8.37
C MET A 78 2.27 0.24 -8.78
N LYS A 79 1.27 0.12 -9.65
CA LYS A 79 0.37 1.22 -10.02
C LYS A 79 -0.89 1.16 -9.17
N HIS A 80 -1.36 2.30 -8.68
CA HIS A 80 -2.55 2.39 -7.82
C HIS A 80 -3.72 2.99 -8.57
N TYR A 81 -4.88 2.36 -8.44
CA TYR A 81 -6.11 2.75 -9.11
C TYR A 81 -7.25 2.91 -8.09
N ASP A 82 -8.12 3.88 -8.31
CA ASP A 82 -9.37 3.98 -7.56
C ASP A 82 -10.42 2.96 -8.04
N ASN A 83 -11.57 2.92 -7.37
CA ASN A 83 -12.68 2.03 -7.73
C ASN A 83 -13.32 2.30 -9.11
N LYS A 84 -13.02 3.45 -9.74
CA LYS A 84 -13.44 3.80 -11.10
C LYS A 84 -12.39 3.41 -12.15
N GLY A 85 -11.23 2.91 -11.72
CA GLY A 85 -10.12 2.53 -12.58
C GLY A 85 -9.21 3.69 -12.97
N ASN A 86 -9.33 4.87 -12.35
CA ASN A 86 -8.42 5.98 -12.59
C ASN A 86 -7.13 5.77 -11.81
N LYS A 87 -6.00 6.07 -12.45
CA LYS A 87 -4.68 5.99 -11.80
C LYS A 87 -4.55 7.14 -10.78
N GLN A 88 -4.28 6.77 -9.54
CA GLN A 88 -4.09 7.71 -8.41
C GLN A 88 -2.61 7.96 -8.11
N GLY A 89 -1.74 7.08 -8.58
CA GLY A 89 -0.30 7.18 -8.39
C GLY A 89 0.39 5.84 -8.58
N HIS A 90 1.64 5.76 -8.13
CA HIS A 90 2.42 4.54 -8.21
C HIS A 90 3.46 4.44 -7.10
N SER A 91 3.96 3.22 -6.91
CA SER A 91 5.03 2.87 -6.00
C SER A 91 6.20 2.28 -6.75
N GLU A 92 7.41 2.63 -6.35
CA GLU A 92 8.64 2.09 -6.91
C GLU A 92 9.51 1.48 -5.82
N PRO A 93 10.21 0.36 -6.08
CA PRO A 93 11.16 -0.19 -5.12
C PRO A 93 12.22 0.85 -4.71
N GLY A 94 12.49 0.93 -3.41
CA GLY A 94 13.57 1.75 -2.87
C GLY A 94 14.94 1.07 -2.99
N LEU A 95 16.00 1.87 -3.13
CA LEU A 95 17.39 1.37 -3.22
C LEU A 95 17.82 0.49 -2.04
N PHE A 96 17.25 0.72 -0.85
CA PHE A 96 17.54 -0.02 0.37
C PHE A 96 16.37 -0.90 0.83
N GLY A 97 15.56 -1.36 -0.13
CA GLY A 97 14.32 -2.08 0.14
C GLY A 97 13.15 -1.15 0.48
N GLY A 98 11.95 -1.73 0.52
CA GLY A 98 10.70 -0.99 0.66
C GLY A 98 10.25 -0.31 -0.64
N TYR A 99 9.33 0.64 -0.53
CA TYR A 99 8.71 1.31 -1.68
C TYR A 99 8.63 2.81 -1.48
N ASN A 100 8.92 3.60 -2.51
CA ASN A 100 8.64 5.03 -2.57
C ASN A 100 7.28 5.25 -3.23
N HIS A 101 6.46 6.16 -2.70
CA HIS A 101 5.11 6.43 -3.20
C HIS A 101 5.04 7.81 -3.86
N TYR A 102 4.47 7.85 -5.06
CA TYR A 102 4.30 9.07 -5.86
C TYR A 102 2.83 9.22 -6.26
N ASP A 103 2.31 10.44 -6.15
CA ASP A 103 1.01 10.79 -6.74
C ASP A 103 1.13 10.93 -8.26
N GLU A 104 0.00 10.79 -8.96
CA GLU A 104 -0.07 11.01 -10.42
C GLU A 104 0.15 12.48 -10.81
#